data_AF-A0A961GSC5-F1
#
_entry.id   AF-A0A961GSC5-F1
#
_cell.length_a   1.000
_cell.length_b   1.000
_cell.length_c   1.000
_cell.angle_alpha   90.00
_cell.angle_beta   90.00
_cell.angle_gamma   90.00
#
_symmetry.space_group_name_H-M   'P 1'
#
loop_
_entity.id
_entity.type
_entity.pdbx_description
1 polymer ?
#
loop_
_entity_poly.entity_id
_entity_poly.type
_entity_poly.pdbx_seq_one_letter_code
_entity_poly.pdbx_strand_id
1 'polypeptide(L)'
;MVQPTGPGTDRDDCDTSRAAEPTTDAQRDRRRRIVLTAMTMLQQRGYDEIQMRDVAQQAGVALGTLYRYFPSKEQLFAHVLVEWSSSFDEAVRRRRPERG
;
A
#
# COMPACT_ATOMS: atom_id res chain seq x y z
N MET A 1 -15.00 -8.54 24.88
CA MET A 1 -15.65 -7.35 24.31
C MET A 1 -15.17 -7.20 22.87
N VAL A 2 -15.94 -7.70 21.92
CA VAL A 2 -15.75 -7.45 20.48
C VAL A 2 -16.64 -6.27 20.13
N GLN A 3 -16.06 -5.21 19.56
CA GLN A 3 -16.83 -4.07 19.10
C GLN A 3 -17.56 -4.44 17.79
N PRO A 4 -18.84 -4.06 17.62
CA PRO A 4 -19.56 -4.29 16.37
C PRO A 4 -19.03 -3.34 15.28
N THR A 5 -18.47 -3.89 14.21
CA THR A 5 -18.16 -3.16 12.98
C THR A 5 -19.43 -2.96 12.16
N GLY A 6 -19.88 -1.71 12.02
CA GLY A 6 -21.03 -1.34 11.18
C GLY A 6 -20.82 -1.63 9.68
N PRO A 7 -21.91 -1.70 8.89
CA PRO A 7 -21.91 -2.22 7.53
C PRO A 7 -21.44 -1.20 6.49
N GLY A 8 -21.07 -1.74 5.33
CA GLY A 8 -20.43 -1.07 4.21
C GLY A 8 -21.15 0.16 3.65
N THR A 9 -20.33 1.05 3.11
CA THR A 9 -20.69 1.81 1.92
C THR A 9 -19.68 1.46 0.85
N ASP A 10 -20.01 0.38 0.15
CA ASP A 10 -19.84 0.26 -1.28
C ASP A 10 -20.39 1.54 -1.94
N ARG A 11 -19.50 2.38 -2.43
CA ARG A 11 -19.84 3.35 -3.46
C ARG A 11 -18.82 3.17 -4.56
N ASP A 12 -19.23 2.34 -5.51
CA ASP A 12 -18.96 2.50 -6.93
C ASP A 12 -18.67 3.97 -7.29
N ASP A 13 -17.40 4.27 -7.50
CA ASP A 13 -16.95 5.38 -8.35
C ASP A 13 -15.52 5.02 -8.78
N CYS A 14 -15.43 4.41 -9.96
CA CYS A 14 -14.20 4.26 -10.73
C CYS A 14 -13.76 5.65 -11.23
N ASP A 15 -13.32 6.52 -10.32
CA ASP A 15 -12.59 7.74 -10.66
C ASP A 15 -11.10 7.51 -10.40
N THR A 16 -10.46 6.80 -11.33
CA THR A 16 -9.00 6.66 -11.39
C THR A 16 -8.27 7.98 -11.69
N SER A 17 -8.95 9.14 -11.71
CA SER A 17 -8.43 10.40 -12.26
C SER A 17 -7.82 11.38 -11.23
N ARG A 18 -7.73 11.06 -9.93
CA ARG A 18 -7.27 12.05 -8.92
C ARG A 18 -6.23 11.58 -7.90
N ALA A 19 -5.57 10.45 -8.11
CA ALA A 19 -4.36 10.15 -7.35
C ALA A 19 -3.29 11.19 -7.74
N ALA A 20 -2.88 12.04 -6.81
CA ALA A 20 -1.92 13.09 -7.10
C ALA A 20 -0.58 12.46 -7.50
N GLU A 21 -0.29 12.47 -8.80
CA GLU A 21 0.99 11.99 -9.30
C GLU A 21 2.12 12.80 -8.63
N PRO A 22 3.14 12.16 -8.04
CA PRO A 22 4.17 12.87 -7.31
C PRO A 22 5.01 13.71 -8.29
N THR A 23 4.93 15.03 -8.15
CA THR A 23 5.61 16.01 -9.01
C THR A 23 6.98 16.43 -8.48
N THR A 24 7.31 16.11 -7.22
CA THR A 24 8.59 16.43 -6.59
C THR A 24 9.22 15.21 -5.91
N ASP A 25 10.55 15.20 -5.74
CA ASP A 25 11.26 14.12 -5.02
C ASP A 25 10.70 13.90 -3.61
N ALA A 26 10.40 14.98 -2.89
CA ALA A 26 9.78 14.88 -1.56
C ALA A 26 8.41 14.17 -1.57
N GLN A 27 7.62 14.33 -2.65
CA GLN A 27 6.36 13.62 -2.82
C GLN A 27 6.58 12.14 -3.19
N ARG A 28 7.60 11.83 -4.01
CA ARG A 28 8.00 10.44 -4.33
C ARG A 28 8.47 9.72 -3.08
N ASP A 29 9.32 10.34 -2.27
CA ASP A 29 9.81 9.78 -1.01
C ASP A 29 8.67 9.53 -0.02
N ARG A 30 7.70 10.43 0.05
CA ARG A 30 6.51 10.23 0.90
C ARG A 30 5.67 9.07 0.41
N ARG A 31 5.40 8.99 -0.90
CA ARG A 31 4.67 7.86 -1.50
C ARG A 31 5.39 6.53 -1.23
N ARG A 32 6.72 6.50 -1.41
CA ARG A 32 7.55 5.32 -1.15
C ARG A 32 7.50 4.89 0.32
N ARG A 33 7.60 5.83 1.25
CA ARG A 33 7.46 5.53 2.70
C ARG A 33 6.12 4.91 3.04
N ILE A 34 5.03 5.40 2.46
CA ILE A 34 3.69 4.83 2.66
C ILE A 34 3.66 3.37 2.18
N VAL A 35 4.15 3.10 0.98
CA VAL A 35 4.18 1.74 0.40
C VAL A 35 5.02 0.78 1.24
N LEU A 36 6.25 1.19 1.62
CA LEU A 36 7.14 0.38 2.46
C LEU A 36 6.54 0.08 3.83
N THR A 37 5.83 1.04 4.42
CA THR A 37 5.13 0.86 5.69
C THR A 37 4.01 -0.16 5.55
N ALA A 38 3.16 -0.02 4.53
CA ALA A 38 2.08 -0.96 4.26
C ALA A 38 2.61 -2.38 3.99
N MET A 39 3.72 -2.49 3.26
CA MET A 39 4.41 -3.76 3.03
C MET A 39 4.89 -4.41 4.34
N THR A 40 5.54 -3.64 5.20
CA THR A 40 6.04 -4.12 6.50
C THR A 40 4.88 -4.61 7.38
N MET A 41 3.76 -3.90 7.39
CA MET A 41 2.56 -4.33 8.10
C MET A 41 1.99 -5.63 7.55
N LEU A 42 1.94 -5.80 6.24
CA LEU A 42 1.42 -7.02 5.60
C LEU A 42 2.26 -8.26 5.92
N GLN A 43 3.56 -8.08 6.19
CA GLN A 43 4.43 -9.16 6.63
C GLN A 43 4.18 -9.58 8.09
N GLN A 44 3.59 -8.70 8.91
CA GLN A 44 3.38 -8.94 10.34
C GLN A 44 1.95 -9.40 10.66
N ARG A 45 0.96 -8.96 9.86
CA ARG A 45 -0.48 -9.19 10.09
C ARG A 45 -1.23 -9.35 8.77
N GLY A 46 -2.41 -9.96 8.82
CA GLY A 46 -3.26 -10.16 7.65
C GLY A 46 -3.77 -8.84 7.04
N TYR A 47 -4.10 -8.86 5.74
CA TYR A 47 -4.65 -7.71 5.00
C TYR A 47 -5.86 -7.07 5.69
N ASP A 48 -6.76 -7.89 6.26
CA ASP A 48 -7.98 -7.44 6.92
C ASP A 48 -7.74 -6.75 8.26
N GLU A 49 -6.60 -7.04 8.91
CA GLU A 49 -6.21 -6.42 10.17
C GLU A 49 -5.55 -5.04 9.97
N ILE A 50 -5.14 -4.71 8.73
CA ILE A 50 -4.50 -3.45 8.42
C ILE A 50 -5.54 -2.38 8.11
N GLN A 51 -5.45 -1.26 8.84
CA GLN A 51 -6.32 -0.11 8.65
C GLN A 51 -5.53 1.07 8.07
N MET A 52 -6.16 1.84 7.17
CA MET A 52 -5.53 3.00 6.52
C MET A 52 -4.97 4.02 7.52
N ARG A 53 -5.65 4.23 8.65
CA ARG A 53 -5.17 5.12 9.72
C ARG A 53 -3.85 4.64 10.34
N ASP A 54 -3.66 3.34 10.50
CA ASP A 54 -2.47 2.77 11.12
C ASP A 54 -1.29 2.93 10.15
N VAL A 55 -1.52 2.71 8.86
CA VAL A 55 -0.54 2.96 7.80
C VAL A 55 -0.10 4.43 7.80
N ALA A 56 -1.06 5.36 7.85
CA ALA A 56 -0.76 6.79 7.87
C ALA A 56 0.08 7.17 9.10
N GLN A 57 -0.30 6.67 10.28
CA GLN A 57 0.40 6.90 11.54
C GLN A 57 1.83 6.38 11.48
N GLN A 58 2.02 5.14 11.03
CA GLN A 58 3.34 4.51 10.99
C GLN A 58 4.24 5.09 9.88
N ALA A 59 3.65 5.55 8.77
CA ALA A 59 4.39 6.24 7.70
C ALA A 59 4.72 7.71 8.02
N GLY A 60 4.18 8.25 9.13
CA GLY A 60 4.37 9.65 9.54
C GLY A 60 3.72 10.63 8.59
N VAL A 61 2.53 10.30 8.06
CA VAL A 61 1.75 11.16 7.15
C VAL A 61 0.35 11.40 7.69
N ALA A 62 -0.24 12.55 7.36
CA ALA A 62 -1.64 12.79 7.68
C ALA A 62 -2.55 11.82 6.90
N LEU A 63 -3.64 11.37 7.52
CA LEU A 63 -4.58 10.45 6.90
C LEU A 63 -5.17 11.00 5.58
N GLY A 64 -5.52 12.29 5.54
CA GLY A 64 -5.97 12.94 4.30
C GLY A 64 -4.88 12.98 3.21
N THR A 65 -3.60 13.04 3.60
CA THR A 65 -2.49 12.92 2.64
C THR A 65 -2.38 11.50 2.11
N LEU A 66 -2.57 10.48 2.96
CA LEU A 66 -2.61 9.09 2.52
C LEU A 66 -3.73 8.88 1.49
N TYR A 67 -4.95 9.31 1.79
CA TYR A 67 -6.08 9.18 0.86
C TYR A 67 -5.90 9.94 -0.46
N ARG A 68 -5.14 11.04 -0.45
CA ARG A 68 -4.78 11.78 -1.68
C ARG A 68 -3.86 10.97 -2.61
N TYR A 69 -3.02 10.10 -2.05
CA TYR A 69 -2.14 9.21 -2.83
C TYR A 69 -2.80 7.87 -3.13
N PHE A 70 -3.54 7.33 -2.16
CA PHE A 70 -4.18 6.02 -2.21
C PHE A 70 -5.62 6.14 -1.69
N PRO A 71 -6.58 6.40 -2.59
CA PRO A 71 -8.00 6.54 -2.27
C PRO A 71 -8.60 5.35 -1.51
N SER A 72 -8.08 4.14 -1.73
CA SER A 72 -8.57 2.92 -1.08
C SER A 72 -7.44 2.03 -0.56
N LYS A 73 -7.81 1.11 0.33
CA LYS A 73 -6.92 0.07 0.85
C LYS A 73 -6.43 -0.81 -0.30
N GLU A 74 -7.34 -1.19 -1.18
CA GLU A 74 -7.09 -2.01 -2.37
C GLU A 74 -6.04 -1.36 -3.28
N GLN A 75 -6.15 -0.05 -3.54
CA GLN A 75 -5.16 0.66 -4.37
C GLN A 75 -3.79 0.73 -3.71
N LEU A 76 -3.73 1.00 -2.40
CA LEU A 76 -2.47 0.97 -1.64
C LEU A 76 -1.81 -0.40 -1.76
N PHE A 77 -2.55 -1.47 -1.52
CA PHE A 77 -1.98 -2.82 -1.52
C PHE A 77 -1.73 -3.35 -2.94
N ALA A 78 -2.48 -2.93 -3.94
CA ALA A 78 -2.13 -3.19 -5.34
C ALA A 78 -0.75 -2.59 -5.68
N HIS A 79 -0.46 -1.38 -5.22
CA HIS A 79 0.87 -0.77 -5.36
C HIS A 79 1.95 -1.52 -4.57
N VAL A 80 1.65 -1.98 -3.36
CA VAL A 80 2.56 -2.83 -2.57
C VAL A 80 2.87 -4.13 -3.32
N LEU A 81 1.88 -4.78 -3.92
CA LEU A 81 2.06 -6.02 -4.68
C LEU A 81 2.90 -5.81 -5.95
N VAL A 82 2.73 -4.68 -6.63
CA VAL A 82 3.53 -4.32 -7.82
C VAL A 82 4.99 -4.01 -7.45
N GLU A 83 5.25 -3.32 -6.35
CA GLU A 83 6.63 -3.14 -5.85
C GLU A 83 7.23 -4.47 -5.38
N TRP A 84 6.41 -5.33 -4.76
CA TRP A 84 6.85 -6.65 -4.32
C TRP A 84 7.21 -7.55 -5.50
N SER A 85 6.41 -7.58 -6.58
CA SER A 85 6.69 -8.40 -7.76
C SER A 85 7.97 -7.96 -8.49
N SER A 86 8.23 -6.66 -8.54
CA SER A 86 9.47 -6.11 -9.11
C SER A 86 10.71 -6.55 -8.33
N SER A 87 10.57 -6.71 -7.00
CA SER A 87 11.63 -7.25 -6.13
C SER A 87 11.71 -8.79 -6.15
N PHE A 88 10.57 -9.46 -6.36
CA PHE A 88 10.48 -10.91 -6.42
C PHE A 88 11.04 -11.48 -7.72
N ASP A 89 10.88 -10.77 -8.85
CA ASP A 89 11.45 -11.16 -10.13
C ASP A 89 13.00 -11.11 -10.11
N GLU A 90 13.60 -10.20 -9.33
CA GLU A 90 15.04 -10.17 -9.04
C GLU A 90 15.48 -11.36 -8.17
N ALA A 91 14.71 -11.67 -7.11
CA ALA A 91 14.99 -12.78 -6.19
C ALA A 91 14.79 -14.16 -6.85
N VAL A 92 13.83 -14.28 -7.76
CA VAL A 92 13.56 -15.49 -8.55
C VAL A 92 14.54 -15.62 -9.72
N ARG A 93 14.93 -14.53 -10.40
CA ARG A 93 16.01 -14.58 -11.41
C ARG A 93 17.36 -14.95 -10.82
N ARG A 94 17.59 -14.67 -9.53
CA ARG A 94 18.79 -15.13 -8.81
C ARG A 94 18.83 -16.64 -8.57
N ARG A 95 17.69 -17.35 -8.67
CA ARG A 95 17.64 -18.81 -8.75
C ARG A 95 17.73 -19.30 -10.20
N ARG A 96 18.68 -18.79 -10.98
CA ARG A 96 19.17 -19.57 -12.11
C ARG A 96 19.77 -20.84 -11.49
N PRO A 97 19.20 -22.04 -11.72
CA PRO A 97 19.89 -23.25 -11.31
C PRO A 97 21.19 -23.28 -12.11
N GLU A 98 22.31 -23.25 -11.38
CA GLU A 98 23.60 -23.69 -11.89
C GLU A 98 23.37 -25.05 -12.59
N ARG A 99 23.83 -25.15 -13.83
CA ARG A 99 23.72 -26.36 -14.66
C ARG A 99 24.20 -27.60 -13.91
N GLY A 100 23.47 -28.70 -14.06
CA GLY A 100 23.87 -30.06 -13.73
C GLY A 100 22.93 -31.05 -14.37
#